data_AF-A0A522MCP6-F1
#
_entry.id   AF-A0A522MCP6-F1
#
_cell.length_a   1.000
_cell.length_b   1.000
_cell.length_c   1.000
_cell.angle_alpha   90.00
_cell.angle_beta   90.00
_cell.angle_gamma   90.00
#
_symmetry.space_group_name_H-M   'P 1'
#
loop_
_entity.id
_entity.type
_entity.pdbx_description
1 polymer ?
#
loop_
_entity_poly.entity_id
_entity_poly.type
_entity_poly.pdbx_seq_one_letter_code
_entity_poly.pdbx_strand_id
1 'polypeptide(L)' 'MKGDTTQVEVSLPAVEAADLAVQAAREGVSAPDLLGYHVLRSAYGSLHPLVHEFESRPKLGRAGQITDDKE' A
#
# COMPACT_ATOMS: atom_id res chain seq x y z
N MET A 1 13.96 -17.77 -6.38
CA MET A 1 15.05 -16.76 -6.29
C MET A 1 14.68 -15.84 -5.14
N LYS A 2 15.42 -15.86 -4.03
CA LYS A 2 15.20 -15.01 -2.85
C LYS A 2 16.22 -13.87 -2.91
N GLY A 3 15.74 -12.63 -2.92
CA GLY A 3 16.42 -11.56 -2.19
C GLY A 3 17.29 -10.56 -2.96
N ASP A 4 16.69 -9.74 -3.81
CA ASP A 4 17.29 -8.44 -4.19
C ASP A 4 16.35 -7.27 -3.84
N THR A 5 15.75 -7.31 -2.65
CA THR A 5 15.07 -6.13 -2.10
C THR A 5 16.09 -5.28 -1.34
N THR A 6 16.47 -4.15 -1.93
CA THR A 6 17.31 -3.13 -1.27
C THR A 6 16.42 -2.21 -0.45
N GLN A 7 16.81 -1.96 0.81
CA GLN A 7 16.16 -0.96 1.64
C GLN A 7 16.58 0.44 1.21
N VAL A 8 15.60 1.33 1.08
CA VAL A 8 15.80 2.74 0.77
C VAL A 8 15.31 3.55 1.96
N GLU A 9 16.21 4.33 2.56
CA GLU A 9 15.86 5.30 3.60
C GLU A 9 15.46 6.63 2.96
N VAL A 10 14.40 7.25 3.50
CA VAL A 10 13.92 8.56 3.04
C VAL A 10 13.71 9.50 4.22
N SER A 11 14.00 10.77 4.01
CA SER A 11 13.70 11.83 4.98
C SER A 11 12.36 12.45 4.63
N LEU A 12 11.35 12.20 5.46
CA LEU A 12 10.04 12.84 5.37
C LEU A 12 9.88 13.83 6.52
N PRO A 13 9.13 14.94 6.35
CA PRO A 13 8.77 15.76 7.48
C PRO A 13 7.85 14.98 8.43
N ALA A 14 7.94 15.32 9.72
CA ALA A 14 7.41 14.47 10.80
C ALA A 14 5.89 14.24 10.70
N VAL A 15 5.14 15.24 10.21
CA VAL A 15 3.68 15.17 10.08
C VAL A 15 3.32 14.17 8.98
N GLU A 16 3.97 14.23 7.83
CA GLU A 16 3.76 13.38 6.68
C GLU A 16 4.22 11.93 6.95
N ALA A 17 5.28 11.75 7.72
CA ALA A 17 5.71 10.43 8.18
C ALA A 17 4.65 9.76 9.09
N ALA A 18 4.02 10.55 9.98
CA ALA A 18 2.93 10.07 10.82
C ALA A 18 1.68 9.77 9.98
N ASP A 19 1.32 10.64 9.03
CA ASP A 19 0.17 10.44 8.16
C ASP A 19 0.33 9.18 7.29
N LEU A 20 1.55 8.94 6.76
CA LEU A 20 1.89 7.72 6.05
C LEU A 20 1.69 6.46 6.92
N ALA A 21 2.09 6.51 8.19
CA ALA A 21 1.89 5.39 9.10
C ALA A 21 0.40 5.11 9.35
N VAL A 22 -0.42 6.17 9.47
CA VAL A 22 -1.88 6.05 9.59
C VAL A 22 -2.49 5.46 8.32
N GLN A 23 -2.07 5.92 7.13
CA GLN A 23 -2.53 5.37 5.86
C GLN A 23 -2.15 3.90 5.70
N ALA A 24 -0.92 3.53 6.07
CA ALA A 24 -0.47 2.14 6.03
C ALA A 24 -1.32 1.24 6.95
N ALA A 25 -1.63 1.71 8.15
CA ALA A 25 -2.52 1.00 9.07
C ALA A 25 -3.94 0.82 8.49
N ARG A 26 -4.48 1.84 7.80
CA ARG A 26 -5.80 1.75 7.13
C ARG A 26 -5.81 0.76 5.96
N GLU A 27 -4.68 0.61 5.29
CA GLU A 27 -4.48 -0.32 4.18
C GLU A 27 -4.10 -1.74 4.67
N GLY A 28 -3.84 -1.91 5.98
CA GLY A 28 -3.42 -3.18 6.57
C GLY A 28 -1.98 -3.59 6.22
N VAL A 29 -1.11 -2.63 5.90
CA VAL A 29 0.29 -2.86 5.51
C VAL A 29 1.26 -2.09 6.40
N SER A 30 2.56 -2.38 6.30
CA SER A 30 3.60 -1.61 6.99
C SER A 30 3.86 -0.27 6.28
N ALA A 31 4.27 0.76 7.03
CA ALA A 31 4.62 2.05 6.43
C ALA A 31 5.75 1.98 5.39
N PRO A 32 6.82 1.17 5.59
CA PRO A 32 7.83 0.95 4.55
C PRO A 32 7.26 0.30 3.28
N ASP A 33 6.32 -0.64 3.39
CA ASP A 33 5.70 -1.29 2.22
C ASP A 33 4.83 -0.29 1.44
N LEU A 34 4.02 0.51 2.15
CA LEU A 34 3.20 1.54 1.53
C LEU A 34 4.06 2.59 0.83
N LEU A 35 5.17 3.00 1.46
CA LEU A 35 6.14 3.91 0.85
C LEU A 35 6.75 3.31 -0.42
N GLY A 36 7.21 2.05 -0.36
CA GLY A 36 7.77 1.35 -1.51
C GLY A 36 6.77 1.27 -2.67
N TYR A 37 5.51 1.01 -2.38
CA TYR A 37 4.41 1.07 -3.36
C TYR A 37 4.30 2.45 -4.01
N HIS A 38 4.27 3.54 -3.22
CA HIS A 38 4.17 4.90 -3.76
C HIS A 38 5.38 5.29 -4.61
N VAL A 39 6.58 4.88 -4.21
CA VAL A 39 7.81 5.10 -4.98
C VAL A 39 7.74 4.37 -6.31
N LEU A 40 7.38 3.08 -6.32
CA LEU A 40 7.25 2.28 -7.54
C LEU A 40 6.16 2.83 -8.47
N ARG A 41 5.01 3.22 -7.91
CA ARG A 41 3.91 3.80 -8.69
C ARG A 41 4.30 5.15 -9.30
N SER A 42 5.09 5.96 -8.60
CA SER A 42 5.56 7.26 -9.11
C SER A 42 6.62 7.10 -10.19
N ALA A 43 7.53 6.13 -10.06
CA ALA A 43 8.63 5.91 -10.99
C ALA A 43 8.22 5.12 -12.25
N TYR A 44 7.38 4.09 -12.10
CA TYR A 44 7.05 3.12 -13.15
C TYR A 44 5.57 3.10 -13.55
N GLY A 45 4.72 3.86 -12.84
CA GLY A 45 3.29 3.92 -13.09
C GLY A 45 2.50 2.72 -12.54
N SER A 46 1.22 2.67 -12.89
CA SER A 46 0.27 1.63 -12.46
C SER A 46 0.47 0.27 -13.14
N LEU A 47 1.26 0.20 -14.21
CA LEU A 47 1.54 -1.05 -14.93
C LEU A 47 2.63 -1.91 -14.27
N HIS A 48 3.29 -1.39 -13.23
CA HIS A 48 4.31 -2.15 -12.53
C HIS A 48 3.68 -3.35 -11.80
N PRO A 49 4.22 -4.58 -11.95
CA PRO A 49 3.59 -5.79 -11.40
C PRO A 49 3.40 -5.75 -9.89
N LEU A 50 4.35 -5.17 -9.14
CA LEU A 50 4.22 -5.01 -7.68
C LEU A 50 3.16 -3.98 -7.28
N VAL A 51 2.90 -2.98 -8.11
CA VAL A 51 1.85 -1.97 -7.88
C VAL A 51 0.49 -2.62 -8.13
N HIS A 52 0.37 -3.40 -9.21
CA HIS A 52 -0.83 -4.18 -9.50
C HIS A 52 -1.11 -5.24 -8.43
N GLU A 53 -0.09 -5.95 -7.96
CA GLU A 53 -0.24 -6.89 -6.84
C GLU A 53 -0.73 -6.16 -5.58
N PHE A 54 -0.16 -5.00 -5.27
CA PHE A 54 -0.57 -4.21 -4.11
C PHE A 54 -2.03 -3.72 -4.22
N GLU A 55 -2.47 -3.27 -5.39
CA GLU A 55 -3.85 -2.81 -5.61
C GLU A 55 -4.87 -3.96 -5.68
N SER A 56 -4.46 -5.16 -6.12
CA SER A 56 -5.33 -6.34 -6.20
C SER A 56 -5.47 -7.08 -4.86
N ARG A 57 -4.62 -6.79 -3.87
CA ARG A 57 -4.72 -7.38 -2.53
C ARG A 57 -6.04 -6.98 -1.86
N PRO A 58 -6.75 -7.94 -1.21
CA PRO A 58 -7.92 -7.62 -0.41
C PRO A 58 -7.50 -6.77 0.78
N LYS A 59 -7.77 -5.47 0.69
CA LYS A 59 -7.51 -4.50 1.76
C LYS A 59 -8.37 -4.85 2.98
N LEU A 60 -7.74 -4.89 4.16
CA LEU A 60 -8.41 -5.13 5.44
C LEU A 60 -9.32 -3.92 5.72
N GLY A 61 -10.57 -3.98 5.26
CA GLY A 61 -11.46 -2.83 5.28
C GLY A 61 -12.62 -2.90 4.27
N ARG A 62 -12.60 -3.84 3.32
CA ARG A 62 -13.84 -4.22 2.61
C ARG A 62 -14.68 -5.09 3.55
N ALA A 63 -15.24 -4.44 4.57
CA ALA A 63 -16.40 -4.95 5.29
C ALA A 63 -17.43 -5.40 4.26
N GLY A 64 -18.06 -6.55 4.53
CA GLY A 64 -18.92 -7.26 3.60
C GLY A 64 -19.75 -6.31 2.75
N GLN A 65 -19.70 -6.53 1.43
CA GLN A 65 -20.78 -6.15 0.55
C GLN A 65 -22.06 -6.68 1.21
N ILE A 66 -22.84 -5.79 1.84
CA ILE A 66 -24.19 -6.11 2.26
C ILE A 66 -24.89 -6.43 0.95
N THR A 67 -25.04 -7.72 0.66
CA THR A 67 -25.97 -8.19 -0.34
C THR A 67 -27.34 -7.76 0.15
N ASP A 68 -27.86 -6.69 -0.46
CA ASP A 68 -29.25 -6.29 -0.40
C ASP A 68 -30.05 -7.42 -1.07
N ASP A 69 -30.34 -8.47 -0.31
CA ASP A 69 -31.31 -9.48 -0.69
C ASP A 69 -32.69 -8.86 -0.43
N LYS A 70 -33.30 -8.39 -1.51
CA LYS A 70 -34.69 -7.93 -1.54
C LYS A 70 -35.62 -9.07 -1.13
N GLU A 71 -36.39 -8.86 -0.08
CA GLU A 71 -37.71 -9.49 0.11
C GLU A 71 -38.83 -8.50 -0.24
#